data_AF-A0A931B5Y6-F1
#
_entry.id   AF-A0A931B5Y6-F1
#
_cell.length_a   1.000
_cell.length_b   1.000
_cell.length_c   1.000
_cell.angle_alpha   90.00
_cell.angle_beta   90.00
_cell.angle_gamma   90.00
#
_symmetry.space_group_name_H-M   'P 1'
#
loop_
_entity.id
_entity.type
_entity.pdbx_description
1 polymer ?
#
loop_
_entity_poly.entity_id
_entity_poly.type
_entity_poly.pdbx_seq_one_letter_code
_entity_poly.pdbx_strand_id
1 'polypeptide(L)'
;MSTPVPTLALPTHAVPAVAAPQWRIDTDRRAAARTALAAGADHLHLDYGGAHRGPPLSAPAALRAAEAVAEQIPVPVLAVNHINDIGLADEGGTANPAAVDLLLRALECAVRLGVAVLHVPGFRRSLPNNAGIRAGTVAALRGVCAQLTSTDLLVAYESPLGARESLALARAVDRPALRLVLDTGNLLDAGHQPLAFAETVAAAGLLLPDVHVKDGGSVTAPSTAELPALLRASGARSVLVENDYRQTPDRLREDIALCRRSAGPRPFKDAP
;
A
#
# COMPACT_ATOMS: atom_id res chain seq x y z
N MET A 1 -14.55 8.90 -48.66
CA MET A 1 -14.80 7.67 -47.89
C MET A 1 -13.87 7.70 -46.68
N SER A 2 -14.40 8.06 -45.51
CA SER A 2 -13.61 8.14 -44.28
C SER A 2 -13.55 6.77 -43.63
N THR A 3 -12.35 6.24 -43.42
CA THR A 3 -12.11 5.04 -42.62
C THR A 3 -12.44 5.30 -41.16
N PRO A 4 -13.20 4.41 -40.49
CA PRO A 4 -13.47 4.57 -39.07
C PRO A 4 -12.20 4.32 -38.25
N VAL A 5 -11.97 5.18 -37.26
CA VAL A 5 -10.92 5.02 -36.25
C VAL A 5 -11.27 3.80 -35.39
N PRO A 6 -10.33 2.88 -35.10
CA PRO A 6 -10.62 1.76 -34.22
C PRO A 6 -10.84 2.27 -32.80
N THR A 7 -12.03 2.04 -32.27
CA THR A 7 -12.33 2.20 -30.84
C THR A 7 -11.48 1.21 -30.08
N LEU A 8 -10.46 1.67 -29.36
CA LEU A 8 -9.77 0.83 -28.36
C LEU A 8 -10.82 0.38 -27.34
N ALA A 9 -11.08 -0.93 -27.31
CA ALA A 9 -11.87 -1.52 -26.24
C ALA A 9 -11.18 -1.20 -24.90
N LEU A 10 -11.95 -0.64 -23.95
CA LEU A 10 -11.50 -0.49 -22.58
C LEU A 10 -11.07 -1.88 -22.08
N PRO A 11 -9.89 -2.02 -21.43
CA PRO A 11 -9.45 -3.31 -20.94
C PRO A 11 -10.52 -3.86 -19.99
N THR A 12 -10.98 -5.08 -20.28
CA THR A 12 -11.82 -5.87 -19.38
C THR A 12 -11.15 -5.92 -18.03
N HIS A 13 -11.77 -5.32 -17.01
CA HIS A 13 -11.20 -5.23 -15.66
C HIS A 13 -10.85 -6.63 -15.16
N ALA A 14 -9.55 -6.93 -15.07
CA ALA A 14 -9.07 -8.12 -14.39
C ALA A 14 -9.53 -8.05 -12.93
N VAL A 15 -9.96 -9.18 -12.38
CA VAL A 15 -10.30 -9.26 -10.94
C VAL A 15 -9.06 -8.89 -10.13
N PRO A 16 -9.17 -7.98 -9.14
CA PRO A 16 -8.04 -7.57 -8.33
C PRO A 16 -7.39 -8.78 -7.64
N ALA A 17 -6.07 -8.80 -7.58
CA ALA A 17 -5.35 -9.72 -6.71
C ALA A 17 -5.65 -9.40 -5.24
N VAL A 18 -5.70 -10.41 -4.37
CA VAL A 18 -5.85 -10.17 -2.93
C VAL A 18 -4.53 -10.47 -2.23
N ALA A 19 -4.00 -9.46 -1.54
CA ALA A 19 -2.73 -9.50 -0.84
C ALA A 19 -2.92 -9.62 0.67
N ALA A 20 -1.94 -10.25 1.32
CA ALA A 20 -1.89 -10.39 2.78
C ALA A 20 -0.71 -9.58 3.38
N PRO A 21 -0.89 -8.91 4.53
CA PRO A 21 0.16 -8.12 5.19
C PRO A 21 0.99 -8.95 6.16
N GLN A 22 2.28 -9.14 5.87
CA GLN A 22 3.15 -9.95 6.72
C GLN A 22 3.16 -9.48 8.19
N TRP A 23 3.24 -8.16 8.44
CA TRP A 23 3.31 -7.59 9.80
C TRP A 23 2.05 -7.77 10.65
N ARG A 24 0.94 -8.21 10.05
CA ARG A 24 -0.30 -8.54 10.77
C ARG A 24 -0.53 -10.04 10.92
N ILE A 25 0.37 -10.87 10.40
CA ILE A 25 0.27 -12.33 10.45
C ILE A 25 1.35 -12.90 11.36
N ASP A 26 2.62 -12.63 11.03
CA ASP A 26 3.77 -13.09 11.80
C ASP A 26 4.99 -12.20 11.49
N THR A 27 5.85 -11.98 12.47
CA THR A 27 7.14 -11.31 12.26
C THR A 27 8.15 -12.16 11.48
N ASP A 28 7.99 -13.48 11.49
CA ASP A 28 8.72 -14.39 10.61
C ASP A 28 8.07 -14.39 9.21
N ARG A 29 8.82 -13.90 8.22
CA ARG A 29 8.33 -13.73 6.84
C ARG A 29 7.96 -15.06 6.18
N ARG A 30 8.64 -16.16 6.51
CA ARG A 30 8.34 -17.49 5.94
C ARG A 30 7.08 -18.07 6.57
N ALA A 31 6.90 -17.91 7.87
CA ALA A 31 5.66 -18.30 8.55
C ALA A 31 4.48 -17.51 8.00
N ALA A 32 4.60 -16.19 7.88
CA ALA A 32 3.57 -15.34 7.29
C ALA A 32 3.22 -15.74 5.85
N ALA A 33 4.22 -16.04 5.01
CA ALA A 33 3.99 -16.48 3.63
C ALA A 33 3.22 -17.81 3.56
N ARG A 34 3.57 -18.80 4.39
CA ARG A 34 2.84 -20.07 4.47
C ARG A 34 1.39 -19.85 4.89
N THR A 35 1.15 -19.02 5.90
CA THR A 35 -0.20 -18.69 6.35
C THR A 35 -1.01 -17.96 5.27
N ALA A 36 -0.41 -16.99 4.58
CA ALA A 36 -1.05 -16.27 3.48
C ALA A 36 -1.45 -17.21 2.33
N LEU A 37 -0.55 -18.10 1.90
CA LEU A 37 -0.84 -19.12 0.88
C LEU A 37 -1.95 -20.07 1.34
N ALA A 38 -1.92 -20.55 2.58
CA ALA A 38 -2.95 -21.43 3.14
C ALA A 38 -4.33 -20.74 3.30
N ALA A 39 -4.35 -19.41 3.40
CA ALA A 39 -5.57 -18.61 3.39
C ALA A 39 -6.06 -18.26 1.97
N GLY A 40 -5.25 -18.53 0.95
CA GLY A 40 -5.58 -18.33 -0.46
C GLY A 40 -5.22 -16.96 -1.01
N ALA A 41 -4.29 -16.23 -0.37
CA ALA A 41 -3.79 -14.96 -0.88
C ALA A 41 -3.06 -15.13 -2.22
N ASP A 42 -3.22 -14.15 -3.10
CA ASP A 42 -2.51 -14.09 -4.38
C ASP A 42 -1.11 -13.51 -4.18
N HIS A 43 -0.96 -12.51 -3.30
CA HIS A 43 0.28 -11.79 -3.03
C HIS A 43 0.57 -11.66 -1.52
N LEU A 44 1.82 -11.34 -1.18
CA LEU A 44 2.24 -10.97 0.17
C LEU A 44 2.87 -9.57 0.16
N HIS A 45 2.41 -8.67 1.01
CA HIS A 45 3.11 -7.42 1.28
C HIS A 45 4.10 -7.68 2.43
N LEU A 46 5.39 -7.45 2.19
CA LEU A 46 6.41 -7.58 3.21
C LEU A 46 6.64 -6.26 3.93
N ASP A 47 7.01 -6.32 5.22
CA ASP A 47 7.57 -5.16 5.90
C ASP A 47 9.11 -5.19 5.83
N TYR A 48 9.71 -4.00 5.76
CA TYR A 48 11.15 -3.80 5.82
C TYR A 48 11.74 -4.35 7.13
N GLY A 49 10.97 -4.38 8.22
CA GLY A 49 11.38 -4.86 9.53
C GLY A 49 11.73 -3.72 10.49
N GLY A 50 12.10 -4.09 11.71
CA GLY A 50 12.29 -3.18 12.84
C GLY A 50 11.55 -3.66 14.09
N ALA A 51 11.31 -2.75 15.02
CA ALA A 51 10.63 -3.05 16.28
C ALA A 51 9.28 -3.75 16.00
N HIS A 52 9.13 -4.97 16.55
CA HIS A 52 7.94 -5.81 16.40
C HIS A 52 7.57 -6.23 14.95
N ARG A 53 8.50 -6.14 14.00
CA ARG A 53 8.27 -6.47 12.57
C ARG A 53 9.32 -7.43 11.99
N GLY A 54 10.11 -8.07 12.86
CA GLY A 54 11.22 -8.93 12.49
C GLY A 54 12.48 -8.16 12.11
N PRO A 55 13.58 -8.87 11.78
CA PRO A 55 14.86 -8.24 11.43
C PRO A 55 14.74 -7.34 10.19
N PRO A 56 15.46 -6.19 10.16
CA PRO A 56 15.45 -5.28 9.02
C PRO A 56 16.07 -5.93 7.78
N LEU A 57 15.53 -5.64 6.60
CA LEU A 57 16.01 -6.21 5.33
C LEU A 57 17.40 -5.69 4.91
N SER A 58 17.92 -4.63 5.54
CA SER A 58 19.33 -4.27 5.40
C SER A 58 20.29 -5.33 5.95
N ALA A 59 19.83 -6.24 6.81
CA ALA A 59 20.62 -7.39 7.25
C ALA A 59 20.66 -8.47 6.13
N PRO A 60 21.85 -8.91 5.66
CA PRO A 60 21.95 -9.83 4.52
C PRO A 60 21.18 -11.15 4.69
N ALA A 61 21.12 -11.69 5.91
CA ALA A 61 20.36 -12.91 6.18
C ALA A 61 18.83 -12.70 6.07
N ALA A 62 18.35 -11.53 6.51
CA ALA A 62 16.93 -11.17 6.40
C ALA A 62 16.52 -10.93 4.95
N LEU A 63 17.38 -10.28 4.17
CA LEU A 63 17.16 -10.09 2.73
C LEU A 63 17.08 -11.40 1.98
N ARG A 64 18.03 -12.32 2.21
CA ARG A 64 17.98 -13.68 1.62
C ARG A 64 16.72 -14.45 2.02
N ALA A 65 16.25 -14.28 3.25
CA ALA A 65 15.00 -14.88 3.68
C ALA A 65 13.79 -14.28 2.94
N ALA A 66 13.80 -12.98 2.65
CA ALA A 66 12.77 -12.32 1.85
C ALA A 66 12.82 -12.71 0.36
N GLU A 67 14.01 -12.84 -0.23
CA GLU A 67 14.21 -13.36 -1.60
C GLU A 67 13.58 -14.76 -1.73
N ALA A 68 13.88 -15.67 -0.80
CA ALA A 68 13.29 -17.00 -0.78
C ALA A 68 11.76 -17.00 -0.58
N VAL A 69 11.19 -15.96 0.04
CA VAL A 69 9.73 -15.79 0.13
C VAL A 69 9.16 -15.31 -1.20
N ALA A 70 9.83 -14.37 -1.87
CA ALA A 70 9.40 -13.86 -3.18
C ALA A 70 9.43 -14.96 -4.28
N GLU A 71 10.24 -16.00 -4.12
CA GLU A 71 10.21 -17.20 -4.97
C GLU A 71 8.95 -18.07 -4.78
N GLN A 72 8.26 -17.96 -3.64
CA GLN A 72 7.09 -18.78 -3.29
C GLN A 72 5.75 -18.07 -3.51
N ILE A 73 5.71 -16.76 -3.26
CA ILE A 73 4.52 -15.92 -3.42
C ILE A 73 4.95 -14.54 -3.92
N PRO A 74 4.27 -13.93 -4.91
CA PRO A 74 4.66 -12.61 -5.39
C PRO A 74 4.60 -11.55 -4.29
N VAL A 75 5.63 -10.70 -4.24
CA VAL A 75 5.77 -9.59 -3.29
C VAL A 75 5.79 -8.27 -4.06
N PRO A 76 4.63 -7.67 -4.37
CA PRO A 76 4.57 -6.44 -5.17
C PRO A 76 4.93 -5.18 -4.35
N VAL A 77 4.83 -5.25 -3.02
CA VAL A 77 4.95 -4.10 -2.12
C VAL A 77 5.93 -4.41 -0.98
N LEU A 78 6.82 -3.46 -0.72
CA LEU A 78 7.62 -3.40 0.50
C LEU A 78 7.13 -2.23 1.37
N ALA A 79 6.54 -2.53 2.52
CA ALA A 79 6.12 -1.53 3.50
C ALA A 79 7.26 -1.14 4.44
N VAL A 80 7.26 0.11 4.87
CA VAL A 80 8.29 0.67 5.77
C VAL A 80 7.63 1.19 7.05
N ASN A 81 6.93 0.30 7.78
CA ASN A 81 6.18 0.73 8.97
C ASN A 81 7.06 1.26 10.11
N HIS A 82 8.36 0.95 10.12
CA HIS A 82 9.33 1.51 11.06
C HIS A 82 9.37 3.05 10.99
N ILE A 83 9.02 3.64 9.84
CA ILE A 83 8.97 5.10 9.71
C ILE A 83 8.01 5.74 10.74
N ASN A 84 6.91 5.06 11.10
CA ASN A 84 5.95 5.54 12.10
C ASN A 84 6.54 5.64 13.51
N ASP A 85 7.62 4.91 13.80
CA ASP A 85 8.26 4.89 15.12
C ASP A 85 9.39 5.93 15.24
N ILE A 86 9.86 6.47 14.11
CA ILE A 86 10.93 7.50 14.07
C ILE A 86 10.45 8.87 13.58
N GLY A 87 9.42 8.92 12.73
CA GLY A 87 8.83 10.14 12.19
C GLY A 87 9.52 10.64 10.91
N LEU A 88 8.73 10.98 9.88
CA LEU A 88 9.22 11.55 8.61
C LEU A 88 9.77 12.98 8.76
N ALA A 89 9.33 13.72 9.78
CA ALA A 89 9.80 15.05 10.11
C ALA A 89 10.11 15.15 11.60
N ASP A 90 11.04 16.03 11.96
CA ASP A 90 11.27 16.42 13.34
C ASP A 90 10.22 17.43 13.83
N GLU A 91 10.25 17.74 15.13
CA GLU A 91 9.32 18.69 15.76
C GLU A 91 9.44 20.12 15.20
N GLY A 92 10.60 20.47 14.62
CA GLY A 92 10.84 21.73 13.93
C GLY A 92 10.26 21.78 12.52
N GLY A 93 9.68 20.69 12.02
CA GLY A 93 9.12 20.60 10.68
C GLY A 93 10.16 20.38 9.59
N THR A 94 11.37 19.97 9.94
CA THR A 94 12.41 19.59 8.98
C THR A 94 12.32 18.09 8.68
N ALA A 95 12.65 17.67 7.46
CA ALA A 95 12.73 16.25 7.13
C ALA A 95 13.70 15.53 8.08
N ASN A 96 13.27 14.41 8.66
CA ASN A 96 14.11 13.64 9.57
C ASN A 96 15.18 12.87 8.78
N PRO A 97 16.49 13.14 8.97
CA PRO A 97 17.55 12.48 8.22
C PRO A 97 17.58 10.96 8.41
N ALA A 98 17.27 10.47 9.61
CA ALA A 98 17.24 9.03 9.89
C ALA A 98 16.09 8.33 9.16
N ALA A 99 14.95 9.02 9.00
CA ALA A 99 13.82 8.53 8.24
C ALA A 99 14.14 8.44 6.74
N VAL A 100 14.79 9.48 6.20
CA VAL A 100 15.24 9.49 4.80
C VAL A 100 16.25 8.38 4.55
N ASP A 101 17.29 8.25 5.37
CA ASP A 101 18.29 7.18 5.25
C ASP A 101 17.67 5.77 5.29
N LEU A 102 16.72 5.55 6.20
CA LEU A 102 15.99 4.28 6.29
C LEU A 102 15.19 3.99 5.02
N LEU A 103 14.49 5.00 4.47
CA LEU A 103 13.73 4.85 3.23
C LEU A 103 14.63 4.58 2.02
N LEU A 104 15.83 5.16 1.96
CA LEU A 104 16.79 4.90 0.89
C LEU A 104 17.35 3.46 0.95
N ARG A 105 17.67 2.96 2.15
CA ARG A 105 18.06 1.55 2.31
C ARG A 105 16.91 0.59 1.98
N ALA A 106 15.68 0.95 2.36
CA ALA A 106 14.50 0.17 2.01
C ALA A 106 14.28 0.19 0.49
N LEU A 107 14.55 1.30 -0.18
CA LEU A 107 14.50 1.40 -1.64
C LEU A 107 15.51 0.47 -2.32
N GLU A 108 16.76 0.40 -1.85
CA GLU A 108 17.76 -0.55 -2.37
C GLU A 108 17.27 -2.00 -2.22
N CYS A 109 16.67 -2.33 -1.06
CA CYS A 109 16.09 -3.65 -0.84
C CYS A 109 14.90 -3.92 -1.76
N ALA A 110 14.05 -2.91 -1.99
CA ALA A 110 12.89 -2.98 -2.87
C ALA A 110 13.30 -3.28 -4.31
N VAL A 111 14.31 -2.57 -4.84
CA VAL A 111 14.89 -2.82 -6.16
C VAL A 111 15.44 -4.25 -6.26
N ARG A 112 16.19 -4.69 -5.24
CA ARG A 112 16.78 -6.04 -5.24
C ARG A 112 15.73 -7.15 -5.16
N LEU A 113 14.64 -6.92 -4.43
CA LEU A 113 13.51 -7.85 -4.37
C LEU A 113 12.61 -7.78 -5.61
N GLY A 114 12.80 -6.80 -6.49
CA GLY A 114 11.96 -6.60 -7.67
C GLY A 114 10.54 -6.16 -7.34
N VAL A 115 10.31 -5.52 -6.19
CA VAL A 115 8.97 -5.03 -5.83
C VAL A 115 8.64 -3.77 -6.64
N ALA A 116 7.36 -3.55 -6.91
CA ALA A 116 6.88 -2.41 -7.71
C ALA A 116 6.63 -1.15 -6.86
N VAL A 117 6.39 -1.31 -5.55
CA VAL A 117 5.96 -0.22 -4.67
C VAL A 117 6.70 -0.25 -3.34
N LEU A 118 7.23 0.91 -2.95
CA LEU A 118 7.67 1.19 -1.59
C LEU A 118 6.55 1.91 -0.84
N HIS A 119 5.93 1.23 0.12
CA HIS A 119 4.83 1.76 0.90
C HIS A 119 5.35 2.51 2.15
N VAL A 120 4.99 3.79 2.27
CA VAL A 120 5.44 4.73 3.31
C VAL A 120 4.25 5.21 4.12
N PRO A 121 4.05 4.70 5.35
CA PRO A 121 2.96 5.12 6.19
C PRO A 121 3.25 6.44 6.92
N GLY A 122 2.22 7.27 7.08
CA GLY A 122 2.22 8.62 7.66
C GLY A 122 1.41 8.70 8.95
N PHE A 123 1.72 7.82 9.91
CA PHE A 123 1.01 7.72 11.20
C PHE A 123 1.96 7.86 12.39
N ARG A 124 1.40 7.95 13.60
CA ARG A 124 2.15 8.08 14.86
C ARG A 124 3.14 9.26 14.76
N ARG A 125 4.45 9.04 14.84
CA ARG A 125 5.45 10.11 14.73
C ARG A 125 5.59 10.67 13.32
N SER A 126 5.09 9.97 12.30
CA SER A 126 5.01 10.44 10.92
C SER A 126 3.69 11.15 10.59
N LEU A 127 2.83 11.38 11.59
CA LEU A 127 1.51 11.98 11.38
C LEU A 127 1.64 13.45 10.91
N PRO A 128 1.16 13.83 9.71
CA PRO A 128 1.23 15.19 9.18
C PRO A 128 0.21 16.18 9.82
N ASN A 129 0.18 16.26 11.14
CA ASN A 129 -0.86 16.95 11.92
C ASN A 129 -0.79 18.49 11.90
N ASN A 130 0.33 19.08 11.49
CA ASN A 130 0.46 20.53 11.39
C ASN A 130 1.28 20.95 10.16
N ALA A 131 1.33 22.25 9.87
CA ALA A 131 1.97 22.79 8.66
C ALA A 131 3.49 22.52 8.62
N GLY A 132 4.19 22.62 9.74
CA GLY A 132 5.62 22.34 9.83
C GLY A 132 5.90 20.86 9.55
N ILE A 133 5.21 19.96 10.23
CA ILE A 133 5.36 18.51 10.00
C ILE A 133 5.00 18.12 8.57
N ARG A 134 3.97 18.75 7.97
CA ARG A 134 3.65 18.59 6.55
C ARG A 134 4.79 19.02 5.64
N ALA A 135 5.42 20.16 5.90
CA ALA A 135 6.56 20.63 5.11
C ALA A 135 7.76 19.68 5.19
N GLY A 136 8.09 19.19 6.39
CA GLY A 136 9.15 18.19 6.58
C GLY A 136 8.84 16.86 5.91
N THR A 137 7.58 16.40 5.99
CA THR A 137 7.10 15.19 5.30
C THR A 137 7.25 15.33 3.78
N VAL A 138 6.84 16.47 3.21
CA VAL A 138 7.01 16.78 1.80
C VAL A 138 8.49 16.74 1.40
N ALA A 139 9.36 17.36 2.20
CA ALA A 139 10.79 17.36 1.93
C ALA A 139 11.40 15.96 1.95
N ALA A 140 11.02 15.11 2.92
CA ALA A 140 11.47 13.73 3.01
C ALA A 140 11.03 12.89 1.79
N LEU A 141 9.73 12.91 1.46
CA LEU A 141 9.18 12.17 0.32
C LEU A 141 9.77 12.65 -1.00
N ARG A 142 9.96 13.97 -1.18
CA ARG A 142 10.59 14.54 -2.37
C ARG A 142 12.03 14.06 -2.54
N GLY A 143 12.79 14.02 -1.45
CA GLY A 143 14.17 13.53 -1.44
C GLY A 143 14.27 12.07 -1.84
N VAL A 144 13.41 11.22 -1.29
CA VAL A 144 13.36 9.78 -1.61
C VAL A 144 12.92 9.56 -3.06
N CYS A 145 11.84 10.19 -3.50
CA CYS A 145 11.34 10.07 -4.88
C CYS A 145 12.36 10.59 -5.91
N ALA A 146 13.21 11.54 -5.56
CA ALA A 146 14.25 12.04 -6.46
C ALA A 146 15.35 11.00 -6.76
N GLN A 147 15.48 9.94 -5.96
CA GLN A 147 16.42 8.85 -6.20
C GLN A 147 15.88 7.80 -7.18
N LEU A 148 14.60 7.88 -7.58
CA LEU A 148 13.96 6.93 -8.49
C LEU A 148 14.23 7.26 -9.96
N THR A 149 15.51 7.42 -10.30
CA THR A 149 15.95 7.56 -11.70
C THR A 149 16.06 6.18 -12.33
N SER A 150 15.42 5.98 -13.49
CA SER A 150 15.56 4.75 -14.29
C SER A 150 14.97 3.48 -13.65
N THR A 151 13.91 3.61 -12.86
CA THR A 151 13.13 2.50 -12.33
C THR A 151 11.63 2.77 -12.46
N ASP A 152 10.83 1.71 -12.60
CA ASP A 152 9.37 1.77 -12.58
C ASP A 152 8.79 1.70 -11.16
N LEU A 153 9.65 1.66 -10.13
CA LEU A 153 9.24 1.62 -8.73
C LEU A 153 8.52 2.91 -8.34
N LEU A 154 7.41 2.76 -7.62
CA LEU A 154 6.62 3.86 -7.08
C LEU A 154 6.82 4.00 -5.56
N VAL A 155 6.69 5.23 -5.05
CA VAL A 155 6.50 5.49 -3.63
C VAL A 155 5.02 5.67 -3.37
N ALA A 156 4.46 4.89 -2.46
CA ALA A 156 3.07 4.98 -2.08
C ALA A 156 2.96 5.55 -0.67
N TYR A 157 2.37 6.74 -0.54
CA TYR A 157 2.18 7.39 0.75
C TYR A 157 0.76 7.20 1.27
N GLU A 158 0.66 6.75 2.51
CA GLU A 158 -0.59 6.53 3.22
C GLU A 158 -0.65 7.45 4.44
N SER A 159 -1.77 8.11 4.69
CA SER A 159 -1.94 8.98 5.88
C SER A 159 -3.42 9.16 6.21
N PRO A 160 -3.77 9.65 7.42
CA PRO A 160 -5.17 9.90 7.78
C PRO A 160 -5.73 11.21 7.20
N LEU A 161 -5.00 11.87 6.29
CA LEU A 161 -5.45 13.11 5.66
C LEU A 161 -6.62 12.84 4.70
N GLY A 162 -7.58 13.76 4.68
CA GLY A 162 -8.63 13.79 3.66
C GLY A 162 -8.06 13.99 2.25
N ALA A 163 -8.94 13.87 1.25
CA ALA A 163 -8.54 13.91 -0.15
C ALA A 163 -7.87 15.24 -0.53
N ARG A 164 -8.41 16.37 -0.06
CA ARG A 164 -7.89 17.71 -0.38
C ARG A 164 -6.47 17.89 0.16
N GLU A 165 -6.25 17.55 1.43
CA GLU A 165 -4.97 17.67 2.12
C GLU A 165 -3.94 16.71 1.54
N SER A 166 -4.35 15.46 1.24
CA SER A 166 -3.49 14.46 0.59
C SER A 166 -3.03 14.93 -0.80
N LEU A 167 -3.93 15.48 -1.61
CA LEU A 167 -3.59 16.04 -2.92
C LEU A 167 -2.68 17.26 -2.82
N ALA A 168 -2.91 18.14 -1.84
CA ALA A 168 -2.04 19.29 -1.60
C ALA A 168 -0.61 18.84 -1.23
N LEU A 169 -0.49 17.83 -0.37
CA LEU A 169 0.81 17.25 -0.01
C LEU A 169 1.49 16.60 -1.22
N ALA A 170 0.78 15.78 -2.00
CA ALA A 170 1.35 15.12 -3.16
C ALA A 170 1.82 16.12 -4.24
N ARG A 171 1.03 17.17 -4.50
CA ARG A 171 1.43 18.28 -5.40
C ARG A 171 2.63 19.04 -4.87
N ALA A 172 2.73 19.22 -3.56
CA ALA A 172 3.90 19.85 -2.96
C ALA A 172 5.15 18.97 -3.10
N VAL A 173 5.03 17.63 -3.02
CA VAL A 173 6.16 16.73 -3.30
C VAL A 173 6.64 16.88 -4.74
N ASP A 174 5.71 17.00 -5.70
CA ASP A 174 5.96 17.25 -7.12
C ASP A 174 6.89 16.22 -7.76
N ARG A 175 6.52 14.94 -7.62
CA ARG A 175 7.27 13.80 -8.17
C ARG A 175 6.34 12.78 -8.82
N PRO A 176 6.63 12.35 -10.07
CA PRO A 176 5.77 11.43 -10.80
C PRO A 176 5.76 10.02 -10.23
N ALA A 177 6.75 9.66 -9.40
CA ALA A 177 6.81 8.36 -8.74
C ALA A 177 5.92 8.27 -7.48
N LEU A 178 5.41 9.40 -6.96
CA LEU A 178 4.56 9.40 -5.78
C LEU A 178 3.11 9.03 -6.15
N ARG A 179 2.53 8.10 -5.40
CA ARG A 179 1.10 7.80 -5.39
C ARG A 179 0.54 7.86 -3.98
N LEU A 180 -0.77 7.99 -3.87
CA LEU A 180 -1.52 8.02 -2.61
C LEU A 180 -2.24 6.69 -2.41
N VAL A 181 -2.24 6.18 -1.19
CA VAL A 181 -2.91 4.93 -0.80
C VAL A 181 -4.29 5.23 -0.23
N LEU A 182 -5.26 4.39 -0.60
CA LEU A 182 -6.59 4.35 0.00
C LEU A 182 -6.60 3.24 1.05
N ASP A 183 -6.68 3.62 2.33
CA ASP A 183 -6.99 2.71 3.45
C ASP A 183 -8.38 3.03 4.01
N THR A 184 -9.27 2.05 3.95
CA THR A 184 -10.67 2.24 4.36
C THR A 184 -10.82 2.51 5.85
N GLY A 185 -10.12 1.75 6.69
CA GLY A 185 -10.26 1.82 8.14
C GLY A 185 -9.66 3.10 8.68
N ASN A 186 -8.46 3.46 8.21
CA ASN A 186 -7.76 4.65 8.67
C ASN A 186 -8.47 5.95 8.24
N LEU A 187 -9.10 5.98 7.06
CA LEU A 187 -9.91 7.14 6.64
C LEU A 187 -11.18 7.27 7.47
N LEU A 188 -11.88 6.17 7.75
CA LEU A 188 -13.08 6.21 8.59
C LEU A 188 -12.75 6.66 10.01
N ASP A 189 -11.67 6.14 10.59
CA ASP A 189 -11.18 6.55 11.91
C ASP A 189 -10.81 8.05 11.96
N ALA A 190 -10.37 8.61 10.82
CA ALA A 190 -10.08 10.04 10.67
C ALA A 190 -11.33 10.91 10.34
N GLY A 191 -12.51 10.31 10.22
CA GLY A 191 -13.75 11.02 9.88
C GLY A 191 -13.92 11.32 8.38
N HIS A 192 -13.20 10.61 7.52
CA HIS A 192 -13.26 10.76 6.07
C HIS A 192 -14.00 9.58 5.41
N GLN A 193 -14.69 9.85 4.30
CA GLN A 193 -15.42 8.86 3.53
C GLN A 193 -14.51 8.19 2.48
N PRO A 194 -14.22 6.88 2.56
CA PRO A 194 -13.29 6.20 1.65
C PRO A 194 -13.66 6.31 0.17
N LEU A 195 -14.95 6.21 -0.17
CA LEU A 195 -15.40 6.32 -1.56
C LEU A 195 -15.13 7.71 -2.14
N ALA A 196 -15.48 8.76 -1.39
CA ALA A 196 -15.24 10.14 -1.80
C ALA A 196 -13.73 10.44 -1.94
N PHE A 197 -12.90 9.85 -1.07
CA PHE A 197 -11.45 9.91 -1.19
C PHE A 197 -10.99 9.26 -2.49
N ALA A 198 -11.42 8.01 -2.75
CA ALA A 198 -11.05 7.25 -3.93
C ALA A 198 -11.38 8.02 -5.22
N GLU A 199 -12.63 8.50 -5.36
CA GLU A 199 -13.07 9.26 -6.53
C GLU A 199 -12.25 10.53 -6.76
N THR A 200 -12.03 11.31 -5.69
CA THR A 200 -11.31 12.59 -5.76
C THR A 200 -9.84 12.39 -6.14
N VAL A 201 -9.18 11.40 -5.53
CA VAL A 201 -7.74 11.15 -5.74
C VAL A 201 -7.49 10.42 -7.06
N ALA A 202 -8.40 9.52 -7.47
CA ALA A 202 -8.37 8.86 -8.79
C ALA A 202 -8.55 9.87 -9.92
N ALA A 203 -9.51 10.81 -9.79
CA ALA A 203 -9.71 11.87 -10.78
C ALA A 203 -8.48 12.77 -10.96
N ALA A 204 -7.64 12.90 -9.93
CA ALA A 204 -6.36 13.61 -10.00
C ALA A 204 -5.20 12.76 -10.56
N GLY A 205 -5.42 11.48 -10.88
CA GLY A 205 -4.40 10.57 -11.40
C GLY A 205 -3.33 10.16 -10.39
N LEU A 206 -3.56 10.36 -9.09
CA LEU A 206 -2.58 10.14 -8.04
C LEU A 206 -2.87 8.91 -7.17
N LEU A 207 -4.03 8.28 -7.33
CA LEU A 207 -4.40 7.10 -6.56
C LEU A 207 -3.56 5.89 -7.01
N LEU A 208 -2.94 5.21 -6.04
CA LEU A 208 -2.40 3.88 -6.29
C LEU A 208 -3.57 2.89 -6.39
N PRO A 209 -3.65 2.06 -7.45
CA PRO A 209 -4.71 1.07 -7.59
C PRO A 209 -4.49 -0.18 -6.70
N ASP A 210 -3.87 0.01 -5.53
CA ASP A 210 -3.72 -0.98 -4.48
C ASP A 210 -4.50 -0.45 -3.27
N VAL A 211 -5.61 -1.12 -2.94
CA VAL A 211 -6.54 -0.66 -1.90
C VAL A 211 -6.28 -1.41 -0.61
N HIS A 212 -6.15 -0.71 0.50
CA HIS A 212 -6.08 -1.32 1.82
C HIS A 212 -7.50 -1.41 2.40
N VAL A 213 -7.93 -2.64 2.68
CA VAL A 213 -9.22 -2.97 3.29
C VAL A 213 -8.96 -3.39 4.73
N LYS A 214 -9.46 -2.60 5.65
CA LYS A 214 -9.23 -2.76 7.09
C LYS A 214 -10.45 -2.24 7.85
N ASP A 215 -10.77 -2.93 8.94
CA ASP A 215 -11.75 -2.45 9.92
C ASP A 215 -11.30 -1.14 10.58
N GLY A 216 -12.23 -0.21 10.75
CA GLY A 216 -12.04 0.93 11.64
C GLY A 216 -12.16 0.50 13.11
N GLY A 217 -11.73 1.35 14.03
CA GLY A 217 -11.76 1.06 15.47
C GLY A 217 -13.17 0.83 16.03
N SER A 218 -14.21 1.32 15.36
CA SER A 218 -15.61 1.20 15.78
C SER A 218 -16.53 0.54 14.73
N VAL A 219 -16.04 0.27 13.52
CA VAL A 219 -16.85 -0.21 12.39
C VAL A 219 -16.06 -1.19 11.54
N THR A 220 -16.64 -2.35 11.22
CA THR A 220 -16.09 -3.28 10.22
C THR A 220 -16.05 -2.58 8.85
N ALA A 221 -14.87 -2.49 8.23
CA ALA A 221 -14.67 -1.61 7.08
C ALA A 221 -13.88 -2.25 5.93
N PRO A 222 -14.25 -1.92 4.67
CA PRO A 222 -15.51 -1.27 4.29
C PRO A 222 -16.69 -2.23 4.54
N SER A 223 -17.91 -1.69 4.65
CA SER A 223 -19.09 -2.55 4.69
C SER A 223 -19.12 -3.41 3.42
N THR A 224 -19.59 -4.66 3.53
CA THR A 224 -19.64 -5.59 2.39
C THR A 224 -20.40 -5.02 1.18
N ALA A 225 -21.36 -4.11 1.44
CA ALA A 225 -22.14 -3.40 0.44
C ALA A 225 -21.34 -2.32 -0.32
N GLU A 226 -20.40 -1.64 0.34
CA GLU A 226 -19.65 -0.53 -0.25
C GLU A 226 -18.39 -1.00 -0.99
N LEU A 227 -17.82 -2.15 -0.60
CA LEU A 227 -16.59 -2.67 -1.19
C LEU A 227 -16.62 -2.75 -2.72
N PRO A 228 -17.68 -3.26 -3.39
CA PRO A 228 -17.72 -3.29 -4.86
C PRO A 228 -17.65 -1.92 -5.51
N ALA A 229 -18.31 -0.91 -4.93
CA ALA A 229 -18.26 0.46 -5.45
C ALA A 229 -16.85 1.06 -5.27
N LEU A 230 -16.23 0.82 -4.12
CA LEU A 230 -14.88 1.27 -3.82
C LEU A 230 -13.84 0.66 -4.76
N LEU A 231 -13.91 -0.65 -5.02
CA LEU A 231 -12.99 -1.35 -5.93
C LEU A 231 -13.10 -0.80 -7.36
N ARG A 232 -14.31 -0.46 -7.81
CA ARG A 232 -14.53 0.17 -9.12
C ARG A 232 -13.99 1.60 -9.16
N ALA A 233 -14.33 2.43 -8.17
CA ALA A 233 -13.92 3.84 -8.12
C ALA A 233 -12.39 4.00 -8.02
N SER A 234 -11.73 3.07 -7.33
CA SER A 234 -10.27 3.05 -7.21
C SER A 234 -9.54 2.45 -8.42
N GLY A 235 -10.25 1.78 -9.33
CA GLY A 235 -9.64 1.00 -10.39
C GLY A 235 -8.72 -0.10 -9.85
N ALA A 236 -9.11 -0.71 -8.73
CA ALA A 236 -8.28 -1.63 -7.97
C ALA A 236 -7.68 -2.73 -8.86
N ARG A 237 -6.36 -2.90 -8.78
CA ARG A 237 -5.60 -4.03 -9.32
C ARG A 237 -5.21 -5.01 -8.22
N SER A 238 -5.04 -4.49 -7.00
CA SER A 238 -4.73 -5.27 -5.80
C SER A 238 -5.56 -4.78 -4.61
N VAL A 239 -5.86 -5.67 -3.68
CA VAL A 239 -6.52 -5.38 -2.41
C VAL A 239 -5.71 -6.01 -1.28
N LEU A 240 -5.18 -5.20 -0.37
CA LEU A 240 -4.55 -5.67 0.86
C LEU A 240 -5.60 -5.81 1.96
N VAL A 241 -5.78 -7.01 2.52
CA VAL A 241 -6.63 -7.20 3.72
C VAL A 241 -5.81 -6.92 4.98
N GLU A 242 -5.97 -5.75 5.60
CA GLU A 242 -5.06 -5.21 6.61
C GLU A 242 -5.52 -5.27 8.08
N ASN A 243 -6.30 -6.29 8.43
CA ASN A 243 -6.67 -6.54 9.83
C ASN A 243 -5.53 -7.24 10.62
N ASP A 244 -5.62 -7.30 11.95
CA ASP A 244 -4.65 -8.03 12.78
C ASP A 244 -5.03 -9.51 12.92
N TYR A 245 -4.33 -10.38 12.20
CA TYR A 245 -4.60 -11.82 12.12
C TYR A 245 -3.80 -12.66 13.12
N ARG A 246 -2.89 -12.04 13.89
CA ARG A 246 -2.09 -12.76 14.90
C ARG A 246 -2.96 -13.39 15.98
N GLN A 247 -4.10 -12.76 16.29
CA GLN A 247 -5.05 -13.23 17.31
C GLN A 247 -6.24 -13.99 16.70
N THR A 248 -6.52 -13.80 15.40
CA THR A 248 -7.67 -14.37 14.70
C THR A 248 -7.26 -14.89 13.31
N PRO A 249 -6.39 -15.92 13.24
CA PRO A 249 -5.79 -16.36 11.99
C PRO A 249 -6.81 -16.85 10.95
N ASP A 250 -7.92 -17.44 11.38
CA ASP A 250 -8.97 -17.93 10.48
C ASP A 250 -9.68 -16.79 9.72
N ARG A 251 -9.72 -15.60 10.32
CA ARG A 251 -10.32 -14.41 9.71
C ARG A 251 -9.64 -14.00 8.41
N LEU A 252 -8.34 -14.27 8.25
CA LEU A 252 -7.61 -13.94 7.02
C LEU A 252 -8.27 -14.57 5.79
N ARG A 253 -8.67 -15.84 5.88
CA ARG A 253 -9.35 -16.55 4.79
C ARG A 253 -10.72 -15.94 4.48
N GLU A 254 -11.44 -15.52 5.51
CA GLU A 254 -12.77 -14.90 5.38
C GLU A 254 -12.69 -13.54 4.68
N ASP A 255 -11.75 -12.68 5.11
CA ASP A 255 -11.51 -11.37 4.52
C ASP A 255 -11.06 -11.50 3.04
N ILE A 256 -10.18 -12.46 2.73
CA ILE A 256 -9.78 -12.76 1.35
C ILE A 256 -10.98 -13.18 0.50
N ALA A 257 -11.80 -14.10 1.01
CA ALA A 257 -12.98 -14.59 0.31
C ALA A 257 -14.01 -13.47 0.11
N LEU A 258 -14.17 -12.57 1.08
CA LEU A 258 -15.02 -11.39 0.95
C LEU A 258 -14.55 -10.48 -0.20
N CYS A 259 -13.26 -10.11 -0.23
CA CYS A 259 -12.72 -9.25 -1.28
C CYS A 259 -12.93 -9.86 -2.67
N ARG A 260 -12.72 -11.18 -2.82
CA ARG A 260 -12.96 -11.89 -4.08
C ARG A 260 -14.43 -11.86 -4.52
N ARG A 261 -15.36 -12.06 -3.59
CA ARG A 261 -16.80 -11.97 -3.91
C ARG A 261 -17.19 -10.55 -4.32
N SER A 262 -16.67 -9.54 -3.64
CA SER A 262 -16.97 -8.13 -3.91
C SER A 262 -16.38 -7.61 -5.22
N ALA A 263 -15.27 -8.19 -5.69
CA ALA A 263 -14.70 -7.89 -7.00
C ALA A 263 -15.54 -8.39 -8.19
N GLY A 264 -16.50 -9.29 -7.96
CA GLY A 264 -17.29 -9.93 -9.01
C GLY A 264 -16.59 -11.12 -9.68
N PRO A 265 -17.27 -11.81 -10.61
CA PRO A 265 -16.73 -13.00 -11.26
C PRO A 265 -15.49 -12.68 -12.11
N ARG A 266 -14.49 -13.58 -12.07
CA ARG A 266 -13.38 -13.54 -13.05
C ARG A 266 -13.98 -13.74 -14.45
N PRO A 267 -13.69 -12.88 -15.44
CA PRO A 267 -13.98 -13.24 -16.81
C PRO A 267 -13.31 -14.59 -17.07
N PHE A 268 -14.10 -15.56 -17.56
CA PHE A 268 -13.56 -16.86 -17.95
C PHE A 268 -12.43 -16.60 -18.93
N LYS A 269 -11.23 -17.04 -18.56
CA LYS A 269 -10.13 -17.14 -19.51
C LYS A 269 -10.53 -18.31 -20.41
N ASP A 270 -10.85 -18.03 -21.67
CA ASP A 270 -11.00 -19.10 -22.65
C ASP A 270 -9.75 -19.99 -22.54
N ALA A 271 -9.98 -21.24 -22.16
CA ALA A 271 -8.93 -22.25 -22.14
C ALA A 271 -8.45 -22.46 -23.58
N PRO A 272 -7.15 -22.76 -23.80
CA PRO A 272 -6.65 -23.07 -25.14
C PRO A 272 -7.38 -24.26 -25.78
#